data_AF-C5I9S7-F1
#
_entry.id   AF-C5I9S7-F1
#
_cell.length_a   1.000
_cell.length_b   1.000
_cell.length_c   1.000
_cell.angle_alpha   90.00
_cell.angle_beta   90.00
_cell.angle_gamma   90.00
#
_symmetry.space_group_name_H-M   'P 1'
#
loop_
_entity.id
_entity.type
_entity.pdbx_description
1 polymer ?
#
loop_
_entity_poly.entity_id
_entity_poly.type
_entity_poly.pdbx_seq_one_letter_code
_entity_poly.pdbx_strand_id
1 'polypeptide(L)'
;QIVTGMELWNAQYERMQRTLKHLKDINQSLRKEIMQRTGEGLEGMDIEELRGLEQTLDESLRIVRQRKYHVIATQTDTYKKKLKSTREAYRLLMHELEMKDENPN
;
A
#
# COMPACT_ATOMS: atom_id res chain seq x y z
N GLN A 1 -51.99 -14.76 -12.49
CA GLN A 1 -51.64 -13.32 -12.52
C GLN A 1 -50.67 -13.11 -13.68
N ILE A 2 -51.01 -12.28 -14.67
CA ILE A 2 -50.15 -12.00 -15.82
C ILE A 2 -49.30 -10.78 -15.44
N VAL A 3 -48.00 -10.99 -15.21
CA VAL A 3 -47.05 -9.89 -15.01
C VAL A 3 -46.77 -9.27 -16.38
N THR A 4 -47.04 -7.99 -16.53
CA THR A 4 -46.76 -7.27 -17.78
C THR A 4 -45.27 -6.94 -17.90
N GLY A 5 -44.75 -6.83 -19.13
CA GLY A 5 -43.35 -6.44 -19.34
C GLY A 5 -42.97 -5.10 -18.67
N MET A 6 -43.95 -4.20 -18.52
CA MET A 6 -43.79 -2.92 -17.83
C MET A 6 -43.58 -3.10 -16.31
N GLU A 7 -44.30 -4.01 -15.66
CA GLU A 7 -44.10 -4.35 -14.25
C GLU A 7 -42.73 -4.99 -13.99
N LEU A 8 -42.25 -5.82 -14.90
CA LEU A 8 -40.91 -6.42 -14.81
C LEU A 8 -39.80 -5.35 -14.89
N TRP A 9 -39.92 -4.40 -15.83
CA TRP A 9 -38.98 -3.29 -15.96
C TRP A 9 -39.00 -2.36 -14.74
N ASN A 10 -40.18 -2.09 -14.16
CA ASN A 10 -40.31 -1.32 -12.93
C ASN A 10 -39.58 -1.99 -11.76
N ALA A 11 -39.80 -3.30 -11.55
CA ALA A 11 -39.14 -4.04 -10.47
C ALA A 11 -37.60 -4.05 -10.62
N GLN A 12 -37.09 -4.19 -11.85
CA GLN A 12 -35.65 -4.10 -12.13
C GLN A 12 -35.10 -2.70 -11.91
N TYR A 13 -35.80 -1.68 -12.38
CA TYR A 13 -35.40 -0.28 -12.20
C TYR A 13 -35.33 0.10 -10.73
N GLU A 14 -36.35 -0.25 -9.93
CA GLU A 14 -36.31 -0.02 -8.49
C GLU A 14 -35.14 -0.75 -7.81
N ARG A 15 -34.84 -1.99 -8.24
CA ARG A 15 -33.68 -2.73 -7.72
C ARG A 15 -32.38 -1.98 -8.01
N MET A 16 -32.23 -1.46 -9.23
CA MET A 16 -31.06 -0.65 -9.60
C MET A 16 -30.97 0.64 -8.78
N GLN A 17 -32.09 1.33 -8.55
CA GLN A 17 -32.13 2.52 -7.71
C GLN A 17 -31.75 2.22 -6.25
N ARG A 18 -32.24 1.11 -5.69
CA ARG A 18 -31.85 0.65 -4.35
C ARG A 18 -30.34 0.39 -4.27
N THR A 19 -29.77 -0.31 -5.25
CA THR A 19 -28.32 -0.54 -5.31
C THR A 19 -27.54 0.77 -5.42
N LEU A 20 -27.97 1.69 -6.29
CA LEU A 20 -27.33 2.99 -6.44
C LEU A 20 -27.34 3.80 -5.14
N LYS A 21 -28.48 3.82 -4.44
CA LYS A 21 -28.60 4.49 -3.14
C LYS A 21 -27.63 3.87 -2.12
N HIS A 22 -27.63 2.54 -2.00
CA HIS A 22 -26.73 1.85 -1.08
C HIS A 22 -25.26 2.14 -1.36
N LEU A 23 -24.84 2.13 -2.63
CA LEU A 23 -23.47 2.45 -3.01
C LEU A 23 -23.10 3.91 -2.73
N LYS A 24 -24.05 4.85 -2.91
CA LYS A 24 -23.84 6.26 -2.54
C LYS A 24 -23.66 6.42 -1.04
N ASP A 25 -24.45 5.74 -0.24
CA ASP A 25 -24.37 5.78 1.23
C ASP A 25 -23.00 5.26 1.70
N ILE A 26 -22.54 4.12 1.15
CA ILE A 26 -21.19 3.59 1.41
C ILE A 26 -20.12 4.60 1.00
N ASN A 27 -20.22 5.17 -0.21
CA ASN A 27 -19.23 6.11 -0.71
C ASN A 27 -19.14 7.36 0.19
N GLN A 28 -20.28 7.85 0.66
CA GLN A 28 -20.32 8.97 1.59
C GLN A 28 -19.65 8.64 2.93
N SER A 29 -19.89 7.45 3.48
CA SER A 29 -19.22 6.98 4.69
C SER A 29 -17.70 6.93 4.50
N LEU A 30 -17.24 6.31 3.42
CA LEU A 30 -15.81 6.20 3.11
C LEU A 30 -15.15 7.57 2.93
N ARG A 31 -15.82 8.52 2.27
CA ARG A 31 -15.32 9.89 2.14
C ARG A 31 -15.20 10.58 3.49
N LYS A 32 -16.19 10.38 4.39
CA LYS A 32 -16.15 10.92 5.75
C LYS A 32 -14.98 10.33 6.54
N GLU A 33 -14.77 9.02 6.46
CA GLU A 33 -13.64 8.36 7.13
C GLU A 33 -12.28 8.87 6.61
N ILE A 34 -12.13 9.06 5.30
CA ILE A 34 -10.91 9.62 4.70
C ILE A 34 -10.67 11.05 5.22
N MET A 35 -11.71 11.89 5.22
CA MET A 35 -11.66 13.27 5.70
C MET A 35 -11.26 13.33 7.18
N GLN A 36 -11.87 12.49 8.03
CA GLN A 36 -11.52 12.39 9.45
C GLN A 36 -10.08 11.92 9.65
N ARG A 37 -9.61 10.94 8.88
CA ARG A 37 -8.22 10.48 8.92
C ARG A 37 -7.22 11.56 8.48
N THR A 38 -7.64 12.54 7.68
CA THR A 38 -6.82 13.70 7.32
C THR A 38 -6.92 14.87 8.31
N GLY A 39 -7.72 14.72 9.38
CA GLY A 39 -7.90 15.73 10.42
C GLY A 39 -9.02 16.73 10.16
N GLU A 40 -9.90 16.46 9.20
CA GLU A 40 -11.03 17.30 8.82
C GLU A 40 -12.36 16.68 9.27
N GLY A 41 -13.42 17.47 9.46
CA GLY A 41 -14.76 16.95 9.77
C GLY A 41 -14.84 16.19 11.09
N LEU A 42 -14.06 16.66 12.08
CA LEU A 42 -14.02 16.11 13.44
C LEU A 42 -15.12 16.70 14.34
N GLU A 43 -15.85 17.71 13.86
CA GLU A 43 -16.94 18.31 14.61
C GLU A 43 -18.03 17.27 14.92
N GLY A 44 -18.44 17.19 16.18
CA GLY A 44 -19.48 16.27 16.63
C GLY A 44 -18.99 14.84 16.92
N MET A 45 -17.69 14.57 16.79
CA MET A 45 -17.10 13.36 17.36
C MET A 45 -16.93 13.52 18.87
N ASP A 46 -17.21 12.47 19.63
CA ASP A 46 -16.91 12.44 21.05
C ASP A 46 -15.44 12.10 21.34
N ILE A 47 -15.05 12.21 22.61
CA ILE A 47 -13.66 11.98 23.04
C ILE A 47 -13.20 10.53 22.81
N GLU A 48 -14.10 9.55 22.89
CA GLU A 48 -13.77 8.14 22.70
C GLU A 48 -13.57 7.84 21.22
N GLU A 49 -14.41 8.39 20.36
CA GLU A 49 -14.29 8.32 18.90
C GLU A 49 -12.99 8.98 18.42
N LEU A 50 -12.67 10.18 18.93
CA LEU A 50 -11.44 10.89 18.60
C LEU A 50 -10.20 10.09 19.02
N ARG A 51 -10.22 9.52 20.23
CA ARG A 51 -9.13 8.65 20.72
C ARG A 51 -9.01 7.37 19.89
N GLY A 52 -10.12 6.75 19.49
CA GLY A 52 -10.11 5.57 18.62
C GLY A 52 -9.53 5.87 17.23
N LEU A 53 -9.85 7.05 16.68
CA LEU A 53 -9.29 7.53 15.42
C LEU A 53 -7.77 7.73 15.52
N GLU A 54 -7.32 8.42 16.58
CA GLU A 54 -5.89 8.65 16.86
C GLU A 54 -5.12 7.33 16.95
N GLN A 55 -5.60 6.37 17.74
CA GLN A 55 -4.97 5.06 17.91
C GLN A 55 -4.86 4.28 16.60
N THR A 56 -5.92 4.32 15.79
CA THR A 56 -5.95 3.64 14.48
C THR A 56 -4.96 4.28 13.50
N LEU A 57 -4.83 5.61 13.53
CA LEU A 57 -3.85 6.34 12.72
C LEU A 57 -2.41 6.04 13.16
N ASP A 58 -2.13 6.04 14.46
CA ASP A 58 -0.81 5.74 15.00
C ASP A 58 -0.35 4.32 14.62
N GLU A 59 -1.24 3.33 14.77
CA GLU A 59 -0.96 1.96 14.37
C GLU A 59 -0.72 1.84 12.85
N SER A 60 -1.54 2.49 12.03
CA SER A 60 -1.36 2.51 10.58
C SER A 60 -0.01 3.13 10.19
N LEU A 61 0.37 4.23 10.85
CA LEU A 61 1.64 4.92 10.63
C LEU A 61 2.83 4.04 11.05
N ARG A 62 2.72 3.34 12.18
CA ARG A 62 3.71 2.37 12.66
C ARG A 62 3.96 1.29 11.63
N ILE A 63 2.91 0.67 11.09
CA ILE A 63 3.01 -0.37 10.06
C ILE A 63 3.71 0.16 8.80
N VAL A 64 3.30 1.34 8.30
CA VAL A 64 3.90 1.94 7.09
C VAL A 64 5.37 2.25 7.30
N ARG A 65 5.74 2.83 8.45
CA ARG A 65 7.14 3.13 8.81
C ARG A 65 7.98 1.85 8.90
N GLN A 66 7.48 0.81 9.56
CA GLN A 66 8.18 -0.48 9.66
C GLN A 66 8.45 -1.07 8.28
N ARG A 67 7.45 -1.10 7.40
CA ARG A 67 7.61 -1.58 6.01
C ARG A 67 8.65 -0.75 5.25
N LYS A 68 8.59 0.58 5.37
CA LYS A 68 9.56 1.49 4.71
C LYS A 68 10.99 1.21 5.18
N TYR A 69 11.21 1.10 6.49
CA TYR A 69 12.54 0.80 7.03
C TYR A 69 13.03 -0.59 6.62
N HIS A 70 12.15 -1.59 6.58
CA HIS A 70 12.50 -2.93 6.12
C HIS A 70 12.95 -2.93 4.65
N VAL A 71 12.26 -2.19 3.78
CA VAL A 71 12.66 -2.04 2.37
C VAL A 71 14.01 -1.36 2.25
N ILE A 72 14.22 -0.25 2.97
CA ILE A 72 15.50 0.50 2.96
C ILE A 72 16.65 -0.39 3.44
N ALA A 73 16.46 -1.11 4.55
CA ALA A 73 17.47 -2.01 5.09
C ALA A 73 17.83 -3.12 4.09
N THR A 74 16.82 -3.80 3.55
CA THR A 74 17.01 -4.89 2.58
C THR A 74 17.74 -4.40 1.32
N GLN A 75 17.32 -3.26 0.76
CA GLN A 75 17.98 -2.67 -0.40
C GLN A 75 19.43 -2.31 -0.10
N THR A 76 19.69 -1.68 1.06
CA THR A 76 21.04 -1.34 1.51
C THR A 76 21.93 -2.57 1.57
N ASP A 77 21.43 -3.66 2.14
CA ASP A 77 22.19 -4.91 2.25
C ASP A 77 22.41 -5.58 0.90
N THR A 78 21.43 -5.51 -0.01
CA THR A 78 21.61 -5.95 -1.40
C THR A 78 22.75 -5.19 -2.08
N TYR A 79 22.78 -3.87 -1.97
CA TYR A 79 23.85 -3.08 -2.60
C TYR A 79 25.22 -3.30 -1.95
N LYS A 80 25.29 -3.46 -0.62
CA LYS A 80 26.53 -3.86 0.06
C LYS A 80 27.06 -5.20 -0.46
N LYS A 81 26.18 -6.20 -0.62
CA LYS A 81 26.54 -7.53 -1.16
C LYS A 81 27.02 -7.43 -2.60
N LYS A 82 26.36 -6.65 -3.46
CA LYS A 82 26.80 -6.39 -4.84
C LYS A 82 28.20 -5.78 -4.87
N LEU A 83 28.44 -4.74 -4.09
CA LEU A 83 29.74 -4.08 -4.02
C LEU A 83 30.85 -5.04 -3.57
N LYS A 84 30.58 -5.87 -2.56
CA LYS A 84 31.52 -6.88 -2.09
C LYS A 84 31.85 -7.89 -3.19
N SER A 85 30.82 -8.46 -3.83
CA SER A 85 30.99 -9.42 -4.92
C SER A 85 31.78 -8.84 -6.10
N THR A 86 31.48 -7.61 -6.53
CA THR A 86 32.23 -6.95 -7.60
C THR A 86 33.69 -6.72 -7.23
N ARG A 87 33.97 -6.31 -5.98
CA ARG A 87 35.35 -6.13 -5.50
C ARG A 87 36.12 -7.44 -5.45
N GLU A 88 35.48 -8.52 -5.04
CA GLU A 88 36.07 -9.86 -5.02
C GLU A 88 36.37 -10.34 -6.45
N ALA A 89 35.44 -10.19 -7.37
CA ALA A 89 35.65 -10.53 -8.78
C ALA A 89 36.80 -9.73 -9.41
N TYR A 90 36.89 -8.43 -9.11
CA TYR A 90 37.99 -7.58 -9.57
C TYR A 90 39.34 -8.05 -9.01
N ARG A 91 39.43 -8.37 -7.72
CA ARG A 91 40.66 -8.87 -7.10
C ARG A 91 41.13 -10.18 -7.72
N LEU A 92 40.21 -11.11 -7.98
CA LEU A 92 40.52 -12.37 -8.64
C LEU A 92 41.07 -12.14 -10.05
N LEU A 93 40.42 -11.27 -10.83
CA LEU A 93 40.87 -10.93 -12.17
C LEU A 93 42.28 -10.30 -12.17
N MET A 94 42.54 -9.35 -11.27
CA MET A 94 43.87 -8.72 -11.18
C MET A 94 44.96 -9.75 -10.83
N HIS A 95 44.69 -10.63 -9.87
CA HIS A 95 45.60 -11.72 -9.53
C HIS A 95 45.85 -12.67 -10.72
N GLU A 96 44.82 -13.03 -11.48
CA GLU A 96 44.99 -13.86 -12.69
C GLU A 96 45.84 -13.17 -13.78
N LEU A 97 45.75 -11.85 -13.91
CA LEU A 97 46.57 -11.08 -14.84
C LEU A 97 48.03 -11.02 -14.38
N GLU A 98 48.27 -10.72 -13.10
CA GLU A 98 49.62 -10.69 -12.51
C GLU A 98 50.34 -12.04 -12.65
N MET A 99 49.64 -13.16 -12.38
CA MET A 99 50.21 -14.51 -12.54
C MET A 99 50.52 -14.89 -13.99
N LYS A 100 49.89 -14.25 -14.99
CA LYS A 100 50.21 -14.45 -16.41
C LYS A 100 51.43 -13.63 -16.84
N ASP A 101 51.64 -12.46 -16.27
CA ASP A 101 52.80 -11.61 -16.56
C ASP A 101 54.09 -12.13 -15.91
N GLU A 102 54.00 -12.77 -14.73
CA GLU A 102 55.14 -13.38 -14.04
C GLU A 102 55.60 -14.74 -14.63
N ASN A 103 54.83 -15.30 -15.57
CA ASN A 103 55.14 -16.56 -16.24
C ASN A 103 55.35 -16.34 -17.75
N PRO A 104 56.42 -15.63 -18.16
CA PRO A 104 56.77 -15.57 -19.57
C PRO A 104 57.25 -16.96 -19.99
N ASN A 105 56.60 -17.52 -21.03
CA ASN A 105 57.06 -18.76 -21.68
C ASN A 105 58.58 -18.78 -21.91
#